data_AF-A0A930AHZ5-F1
#
_entry.id   AF-A0A930AHZ5-F1
#
_cell.length_a   1.000
_cell.length_b   1.000
_cell.length_c   1.000
_cell.angle_alpha   90.00
_cell.angle_beta   90.00
_cell.angle_gamma   90.00
#
_symmetry.space_group_name_H-M   'P 1'
#
loop_
_entity.id
_entity.type
_entity.pdbx_description
1 polymer ?
#
loop_
_entity_poly.entity_id
_entity_poly.type
_entity_poly.pdbx_seq_one_letter_code
_entity_poly.pdbx_strand_id
1 'polypeptide(L)'
;YAYIEPVQDAIRIDVEDINFNNIIDIDCFTPYPKEMIEPNFALEGMNVVERKETAKMVKYLIANSSGGFEAVLYKSRNLTAPILPKRLIGKLSINRWRNRTTCQMILEDIV
;
A
#
# COMPACT_ATOMS: atom_id res chain seq x y z
N TYR A 1 -26.95 0.72 19.48
CA TYR A 1 -26.01 1.58 18.74
C TYR A 1 -25.58 0.83 17.50
N ALA A 2 -25.87 1.37 16.31
CA ALA A 2 -25.30 0.83 15.08
C ALA A 2 -23.82 1.23 15.04
N TYR A 3 -22.93 0.27 14.93
CA TYR A 3 -21.51 0.54 14.68
C TYR A 3 -21.39 1.15 13.29
N ILE A 4 -20.83 2.36 13.20
CA ILE A 4 -20.48 2.99 11.93
C ILE A 4 -18.98 2.81 11.79
N GLU A 5 -18.58 2.13 10.73
CA GLU A 5 -17.17 1.93 10.42
C GLU A 5 -16.55 3.29 10.06
N PRO A 6 -15.42 3.68 10.67
CA PRO A 6 -14.79 4.96 10.40
C PRO A 6 -14.33 5.03 8.94
N VAL A 7 -14.80 6.04 8.22
CA VAL A 7 -14.37 6.32 6.84
C VAL A 7 -13.13 7.22 6.92
N GLN A 8 -12.07 6.82 6.23
CA GLN A 8 -10.84 7.60 6.11
C GLN A 8 -10.59 7.91 4.63
N ASP A 9 -10.38 9.19 4.32
CA ASP A 9 -9.99 9.61 2.98
C ASP A 9 -8.57 9.15 2.62
N ALA A 10 -8.33 8.92 1.33
CA ALA A 10 -7.03 8.54 0.80
C ALA A 10 -6.48 9.64 -0.12
N ILE A 11 -5.18 9.89 -0.02
CA ILE A 11 -4.45 10.83 -0.88
C ILE A 11 -4.11 10.12 -2.18
N ARG A 12 -4.64 10.61 -3.31
CA ARG A 12 -4.28 10.11 -4.64
C ARG A 12 -2.84 10.50 -4.95
N ILE A 13 -2.03 9.52 -5.36
CA ILE A 13 -0.64 9.72 -5.81
C ILE A 13 -0.37 8.98 -7.11
N ASP A 14 0.71 9.33 -7.80
CA ASP A 14 1.18 8.58 -8.96
C ASP A 14 2.02 7.37 -8.50
N VAL A 15 2.02 6.28 -9.28
CA VAL A 15 2.92 5.14 -9.06
C VAL A 15 4.38 5.54 -9.17
N GLU A 16 4.69 6.58 -9.95
CA GLU A 16 6.04 7.12 -10.10
C GLU A 16 6.54 7.84 -8.84
N ASP A 17 5.65 8.30 -7.97
CA ASP A 17 6.01 8.91 -6.70
C ASP A 17 6.41 7.88 -5.64
N ILE A 18 6.25 6.58 -5.93
CA ILE A 18 6.61 5.50 -5.01
C ILE A 18 8.08 5.13 -5.19
N ASN A 19 8.92 5.81 -4.42
CA ASN A 19 10.35 5.57 -4.32
C ASN A 19 10.83 5.74 -2.88
N PHE A 20 12.06 5.29 -2.60
CA PHE A 20 12.60 5.30 -1.24
C PHE A 20 12.68 6.70 -0.63
N ASN A 21 13.05 7.73 -1.40
CA ASN A 21 13.22 9.08 -0.87
C ASN A 21 11.88 9.62 -0.35
N ASN A 22 10.83 9.51 -1.18
CA ASN A 22 9.50 9.99 -0.81
C ASN A 22 8.92 9.22 0.39
N ILE A 23 9.14 7.90 0.48
CA ILE A 23 8.66 7.13 1.64
C ILE A 23 9.45 7.44 2.91
N ILE A 24 10.77 7.70 2.82
CA ILE A 24 11.57 8.12 3.97
C ILE A 24 11.07 9.45 4.51
N ASP A 25 10.74 10.40 3.63
CA ASP A 25 10.20 11.70 4.05
C ASP A 25 8.86 11.54 4.79
N ILE A 26 8.02 10.58 4.37
CA ILE A 26 6.79 10.23 5.10
C ILE A 26 7.11 9.58 6.45
N ASP A 27 8.10 8.69 6.50
CA ASP A 27 8.49 7.98 7.73
C ASP A 27 9.09 8.92 8.79
N CYS A 28 9.62 10.09 8.38
CA CYS A 28 10.05 11.14 9.31
C CYS A 28 8.90 11.71 10.17
N PHE A 29 7.65 11.53 9.76
CA PHE A 29 6.50 11.88 10.59
C PHE A 29 6.20 10.86 11.69
N THR A 30 6.88 9.70 11.71
CA THR A 30 6.70 8.66 12.73
C THR A 30 7.52 8.98 14.01
N PRO A 31 6.90 8.95 15.21
CA PRO A 31 5.50 8.69 15.46
C PRO A 31 4.63 9.89 15.09
N TYR A 32 3.51 9.62 14.40
CA TYR A 32 2.57 10.67 14.01
C TYR A 32 2.09 11.45 15.24
N PRO A 33 1.97 12.79 15.14
CA PRO A 33 1.33 13.59 16.19
C PRO A 33 -0.03 13.02 16.55
N LYS A 34 -0.43 13.07 17.84
CA LYS A 34 -1.71 12.46 18.31
C LYS A 34 -2.96 12.94 17.56
N GLU A 35 -2.90 14.13 17.00
CA GLU A 35 -3.99 14.76 16.24
C GLU A 35 -3.95 14.42 14.74
N MET A 36 -2.87 13.80 14.27
CA MET A 36 -2.66 13.45 12.88
C MET A 36 -2.98 11.97 12.65
N ILE A 37 -3.96 11.73 11.79
CA ILE A 37 -4.28 10.38 11.32
C ILE A 37 -3.23 10.00 10.28
N GLU A 38 -2.59 8.85 10.45
CA GLU A 38 -1.66 8.29 9.46
C GLU A 38 -2.37 8.17 8.10
N PRO A 39 -1.84 8.77 7.02
CA PRO A 39 -2.56 8.87 5.75
C PRO A 39 -2.63 7.52 5.03
N ASN A 40 -3.77 7.29 4.36
CA ASN A 40 -3.87 6.29 3.31
C ASN A 40 -3.54 6.94 1.96
N PHE A 41 -2.92 6.18 1.07
CA PHE A 41 -2.60 6.58 -0.29
C PHE A 41 -3.37 5.73 -1.28
N ALA A 42 -3.87 6.35 -2.34
CA ALA A 42 -4.61 5.70 -3.40
C ALA A 42 -3.85 5.73 -4.74
N LEU A 43 -3.79 4.59 -5.39
CA LEU A 43 -3.21 4.40 -6.72
C LEU A 43 -4.26 3.94 -7.71
N GLU A 44 -4.18 4.44 -8.93
CA GLU A 44 -5.04 4.04 -10.05
C GLU A 44 -4.19 3.86 -11.31
N GLY A 45 -4.66 3.03 -12.25
CA GLY A 45 -3.99 2.88 -13.55
C GLY A 45 -2.61 2.22 -13.48
N MET A 46 -2.32 1.48 -12.41
CA MET A 46 -1.04 0.80 -12.21
C MET A 46 -0.82 -0.36 -13.17
N ASN A 47 0.45 -0.63 -13.49
CA ASN A 47 0.87 -1.81 -14.24
C ASN A 47 1.28 -2.94 -13.28
N VAL A 48 0.40 -3.92 -13.09
CA VAL A 48 0.67 -5.10 -12.26
C VAL A 48 1.48 -6.12 -13.06
N VAL A 49 2.74 -6.32 -12.65
CA VAL A 49 3.69 -7.23 -13.29
C VAL A 49 3.49 -8.67 -12.81
N GLU A 50 3.24 -8.84 -11.51
CA GLU A 50 3.15 -10.16 -10.91
C GLU A 50 2.10 -10.16 -9.79
N ARG A 51 1.36 -11.27 -9.65
CA ARG A 51 0.51 -11.56 -8.50
C ARG A 51 0.93 -12.88 -7.88
N LYS A 52 1.23 -12.87 -6.58
CA LYS A 52 1.54 -14.05 -5.78
C LYS A 52 0.54 -14.19 -4.65
N GLU A 53 -0.01 -15.37 -4.48
CA GLU A 53 -0.96 -15.67 -3.42
C GLU A 53 -0.43 -16.76 -2.50
N THR A 54 -0.63 -16.56 -1.20
CA THR A 54 -0.28 -17.51 -0.14
C THR A 54 -1.48 -17.72 0.77
N ALA A 55 -1.35 -18.61 1.75
CA ALA A 55 -2.37 -18.80 2.78
C ALA A 55 -2.62 -17.54 3.63
N LYS A 56 -1.64 -16.63 3.75
CA LYS A 56 -1.73 -15.46 4.65
C LYS A 56 -1.96 -14.13 3.94
N MET A 57 -1.54 -14.01 2.69
CA MET A 57 -1.55 -12.74 1.95
C MET A 57 -1.59 -12.94 0.44
N VAL A 58 -2.06 -11.90 -0.25
CA VAL A 58 -1.90 -11.69 -1.69
C VAL A 58 -0.92 -10.53 -1.89
N LYS A 59 0.08 -10.73 -2.73
CA LYS A 59 1.10 -9.75 -3.06
C LYS A 59 1.02 -9.42 -4.55
N TYR A 60 1.06 -8.15 -4.88
CA TYR A 60 1.17 -7.61 -6.22
C TYR A 60 2.54 -6.95 -6.38
N LEU A 61 3.20 -7.17 -7.50
CA LEU A 61 4.37 -6.42 -7.93
C LEU A 61 3.91 -5.39 -8.95
N ILE A 62 4.14 -4.11 -8.66
CA ILE A 62 3.73 -3.00 -9.53
C ILE A 62 4.98 -2.38 -10.13
N ALA A 63 4.99 -2.20 -11.44
CA ALA A 63 6.08 -1.52 -12.13
C ALA A 63 5.96 0.00 -11.97
N ASN A 64 7.11 0.63 -11.82
CA ASN A 64 7.31 2.08 -11.97
C ASN A 64 8.77 2.32 -12.43
N SER A 65 9.14 3.57 -12.68
CA SER A 65 10.50 3.96 -13.11
C SER A 65 11.59 3.62 -12.08
N SER A 66 11.24 3.43 -10.81
CA SER A 66 12.16 3.14 -9.72
C SER A 66 12.47 1.64 -9.53
N GLY A 67 12.03 0.78 -10.46
CA GLY A 67 12.23 -0.67 -10.39
C GLY A 67 11.09 -1.45 -9.74
N GLY A 68 9.98 -0.77 -9.44
CA GLY A 68 8.75 -1.35 -8.91
C GLY A 68 8.70 -1.48 -7.40
N PHE A 69 7.51 -1.80 -6.88
CA PHE A 69 7.25 -1.95 -5.46
C PHE A 69 6.22 -3.06 -5.18
N GLU A 70 6.17 -3.50 -3.94
CA GLU A 70 5.24 -4.57 -3.51
C GLU A 70 3.97 -3.98 -2.89
N ALA A 71 2.79 -4.32 -3.40
CA ALA A 71 1.53 -4.08 -2.69
C ALA A 71 1.04 -5.37 -2.03
N VAL A 72 0.77 -5.35 -0.73
CA VAL A 72 0.48 -6.53 0.08
C VAL A 72 -0.88 -6.41 0.74
N LEU A 73 -1.78 -7.33 0.42
CA LEU A 73 -3.07 -7.51 1.08
C LEU A 73 -3.02 -8.73 2.00
N TYR A 74 -3.20 -8.51 3.30
CA TYR A 74 -3.34 -9.60 4.26
C TYR A 74 -4.75 -10.18 4.21
N LYS A 75 -4.87 -11.52 4.15
CA LYS A 75 -6.18 -12.20 4.07
C LYS A 75 -7.05 -11.98 5.31
N SER A 76 -6.45 -11.62 6.45
CA SER A 76 -7.17 -11.24 7.67
C SER A 76 -8.07 -10.01 7.48
N ARG A 77 -7.88 -9.22 6.41
CA ARG A 77 -8.75 -8.10 6.03
C ARG A 77 -10.08 -8.54 5.43
N ASN A 78 -10.23 -9.82 5.05
CA ASN A 78 -11.43 -10.36 4.42
C ASN A 78 -11.87 -9.61 3.14
N LEU A 79 -10.91 -9.03 2.41
CA LEU A 79 -11.16 -8.36 1.14
C LEU A 79 -10.94 -9.31 -0.04
N THR A 80 -11.72 -9.10 -1.10
CA THR A 80 -11.52 -9.83 -2.36
C THR A 80 -10.29 -9.27 -3.07
N ALA A 81 -9.38 -10.15 -3.51
CA ALA A 81 -8.12 -9.77 -4.12
C ALA A 81 -8.16 -10.00 -5.64
N PRO A 82 -8.65 -9.04 -6.45
CA PRO A 82 -8.78 -9.18 -7.90
C PRO A 82 -7.44 -9.49 -8.58
N ILE A 83 -7.48 -10.16 -9.73
CA ILE A 83 -6.26 -10.47 -10.49
C ILE A 83 -5.63 -9.18 -11.02
N LEU A 84 -6.46 -8.27 -11.54
CA LEU A 84 -6.10 -6.96 -12.06
C LEU A 84 -6.87 -5.88 -11.30
N PRO A 85 -6.35 -5.43 -10.15
CA PRO A 85 -6.94 -4.29 -9.45
C PRO A 85 -6.92 -3.05 -10.34
N LYS A 86 -7.97 -2.26 -10.26
CA LYS A 86 -8.08 -0.91 -10.85
C LYS A 86 -7.61 0.15 -9.87
N ARG A 87 -7.81 -0.09 -8.57
CA ARG A 87 -7.40 0.81 -7.49
C ARG A 87 -6.81 0.05 -6.32
N LEU A 88 -5.75 0.61 -5.75
CA LEU A 88 -5.13 0.16 -4.51
C LEU A 88 -5.18 1.29 -3.50
N ILE A 89 -5.56 0.98 -2.25
CA ILE A 89 -5.55 1.94 -1.16
C ILE A 89 -4.78 1.34 0.00
N GLY A 90 -3.81 2.07 0.52
CA GLY A 90 -2.98 1.56 1.59
C GLY A 90 -1.94 2.51 2.12
N LYS A 91 -1.18 2.01 3.08
CA LYS A 91 -0.09 2.73 3.74
C LYS A 91 1.23 2.40 3.08
N LEU A 92 2.03 3.44 2.80
CA LEU A 92 3.37 3.28 2.25
C LEU A 92 4.37 2.98 3.36
N SER A 93 5.30 2.07 3.09
CA SER A 93 6.34 1.70 4.03
C SER A 93 7.58 1.17 3.31
N ILE A 94 8.68 1.06 4.05
CA ILE A 94 9.90 0.39 3.60
C ILE A 94 9.97 -0.97 4.26
N ASN A 95 9.87 -2.03 3.46
CA ASN A 95 10.05 -3.39 3.95
C ASN A 95 11.54 -3.75 3.91
N ARG A 96 12.11 -4.07 5.08
CA ARG A 96 13.48 -4.55 5.23
C ARG A 96 13.43 -6.02 5.65
N TRP A 97 13.71 -6.93 4.72
CA TRP A 97 13.72 -8.37 4.98
C TRP A 97 15.02 -9.01 4.54
N ARG A 98 15.76 -9.56 5.51
CA ARG A 98 17.12 -10.10 5.31
C ARG A 98 18.02 -9.05 4.65
N ASN A 99 18.45 -9.29 3.41
CA ASN A 99 19.34 -8.43 2.64
C ASN A 99 18.61 -7.67 1.52
N ARG A 100 17.27 -7.64 1.53
CA ARG A 100 16.46 -6.88 0.57
C ARG A 100 15.68 -5.79 1.27
N THR A 101 15.75 -4.61 0.68
CA THR A 101 14.96 -3.44 1.05
C THR A 101 14.10 -3.09 -0.15
N THR A 102 12.78 -2.99 0.04
CA THR A 102 11.82 -2.70 -1.03
C THR A 102 10.80 -1.67 -0.56
N CYS A 103 10.38 -0.79 -1.46
CA CYS A 103 9.17 0.00 -1.24
C CYS A 103 7.97 -0.95 -1.16
N GLN A 104 7.05 -0.66 -0.25
CA GLN A 104 5.86 -1.47 -0.01
C GLN A 104 4.64 -0.59 0.21
N MET A 105 3.48 -1.08 -0.24
CA MET A 105 2.17 -0.60 0.17
C MET A 105 1.44 -1.71 0.90
N ILE A 106 1.04 -1.47 2.15
CA ILE A 106 0.15 -2.39 2.88
C ILE A 106 -1.28 -1.98 2.58
N LEU A 107 -2.03 -2.87 1.94
CA LEU A 107 -3.36 -2.58 1.44
C LEU A 107 -4.40 -2.62 2.55
N GLU A 108 -5.14 -1.52 2.65
CA GLU A 108 -6.31 -1.33 3.49
C GLU A 108 -7.60 -1.55 2.69
N ASP A 109 -7.60 -1.25 1.39
CA ASP A 109 -8.71 -1.52 0.46
C ASP A 109 -8.20 -1.77 -0.99
N ILE A 110 -9.02 -2.45 -1.80
CA ILE A 110 -8.69 -2.86 -3.17
C ILE A 110 -9.96 -3.03 -4.02
N VAL A 111 -9.90 -2.52 -5.27
CA VAL A 111 -11.00 -2.61 -6.25
C VAL A 111 -10.46 -3.01 -7.61
#